data_AF-A0A831YQP5-F1
#
_entry.id   AF-A0A831YQP5-F1
#
_cell.length_a   1.000
_cell.length_b   1.000
_cell.length_c   1.000
_cell.angle_alpha   90.00
_cell.angle_beta   90.00
_cell.angle_gamma   90.00
#
_symmetry.space_group_name_H-M   'P 1'
#
loop_
_entity.id
_entity.type
_entity.pdbx_description
1 polymer ?
#
loop_
_entity_poly.entity_id
_entity_poly.type
_entity_poly.pdbx_seq_one_letter_code
_entity_poly.pdbx_strand_id
1 'polypeptide(L)'
;EKGYFFLRMLEEAVGRPTWDAFLRKYFDTFAFQSMTTERFEAYMTEHLLHHDAQKMKALKIKEWLYQPGLPDNCPKVHSTEFDRVEQQVQRFLNGIPPEQLDVSGWTTHHWLHFLRSLPETLTNDQLAALDNAFHFTQSGNSEILSTWLGIAIDHQYKAAYPQVKAFLTSQGRRKFLRPLYQKLAQTPEGKQFALEIYREARPMYHAISRNTIDAILGWKEKQ
;
A
#
# COMPACT_ATOMS: atom_id res chain seq x y z
N GLU A 1 8.13 1.51 4.62
CA GLU A 1 7.42 2.01 5.82
C GLU A 1 8.29 1.98 7.09
N LYS A 2 9.00 0.88 7.41
CA LYS A 2 9.88 0.80 8.61
C LYS A 2 10.82 2.00 8.82
N GLY A 3 11.50 2.48 7.77
CA GLY A 3 12.38 3.65 7.86
C GLY A 3 11.66 4.94 8.28
N TYR A 4 10.43 5.18 7.80
CA TYR A 4 9.63 6.31 8.24
C TYR A 4 9.30 6.21 9.73
N PHE A 5 8.84 5.04 10.19
CA PHE A 5 8.52 4.82 11.60
C PHE A 5 9.73 4.94 12.52
N PHE A 6 10.92 4.54 12.06
CA PHE A 6 12.16 4.76 12.79
C PHE A 6 12.44 6.25 13.00
N LEU A 7 12.38 7.04 11.93
CA LEU A 7 12.61 8.49 12.00
C LEU A 7 11.52 9.20 12.84
N ARG A 8 10.27 8.77 12.72
CA ARG A 8 9.16 9.25 13.56
C ARG A 8 9.36 8.89 15.03
N MET A 9 9.85 7.70 15.33
CA MET A 9 10.16 7.28 16.70
C MET A 9 11.26 8.18 17.30
N LEU A 10 12.28 8.51 16.51
CA LEU A 10 13.31 9.48 16.93
C LEU A 10 12.72 10.87 17.16
N GLU A 11 11.86 11.35 16.26
CA GLU A 11 11.15 12.62 16.40
C GLU A 11 10.32 12.67 17.70
N GLU A 12 9.51 11.64 17.97
CA GLU A 12 8.69 11.54 19.18
C GLU A 12 9.57 11.47 20.46
N ALA A 13 10.75 10.84 20.38
CA ALA A 13 11.68 10.71 21.51
C ALA A 13 12.49 11.98 21.83
N VAL A 14 12.74 12.84 20.85
CA VAL A 14 13.59 14.04 21.01
C VAL A 14 12.83 15.36 20.89
N GLY A 15 11.58 15.30 20.42
CA GLY A 15 10.74 16.45 20.12
C GLY A 15 11.03 17.07 18.75
N ARG A 16 9.98 17.60 18.12
CA ARG A 16 10.03 18.21 16.79
C ARG A 16 11.13 19.28 16.63
N PRO A 17 11.32 20.23 17.55
CA PRO A 17 12.33 21.28 17.37
C PRO A 17 13.75 20.71 17.28
N THR A 18 14.08 19.73 18.14
CA THR A 18 15.38 19.05 18.16
C THR A 18 15.58 18.23 16.89
N TRP A 19 14.54 17.49 16.48
CA TRP A 19 14.56 16.67 15.28
C TRP A 19 14.74 17.50 14.00
N ASP A 20 14.02 18.61 13.86
CA ASP A 20 14.13 19.49 12.70
C ASP A 20 15.51 20.16 12.63
N ALA A 21 16.08 20.56 13.76
CA ALA A 21 17.44 21.11 13.82
C ALA A 21 18.49 20.07 13.40
N PHE A 22 18.35 18.83 13.89
CA PHE A 22 19.20 17.71 13.51
C PHE A 22 19.10 17.41 12.00
N LEU A 23 17.89 17.35 11.44
CA LEU A 23 17.68 17.05 10.02
C LEU A 23 18.25 18.15 9.11
N ARG A 24 18.06 19.43 9.45
CA ARG A 24 18.65 20.54 8.69
C ARG A 24 20.16 20.42 8.64
N LYS A 25 20.79 20.26 9.82
CA LYS A 25 22.24 20.12 9.91
C LYS A 25 22.74 18.87 9.18
N TYR A 26 22.01 17.76 9.26
CA TYR A 26 22.31 16.53 8.53
C TYR A 26 22.36 16.77 7.02
N PHE A 27 21.34 17.41 6.45
CA PHE A 27 21.30 17.70 5.01
C PHE A 27 22.39 18.70 4.58
N ASP A 28 22.66 19.74 5.39
CA ASP A 28 23.73 20.69 5.12
C ASP A 28 25.12 20.02 5.14
N THR A 29 25.36 19.15 6.13
CA THR A 29 26.66 18.48 6.34
C THR A 29 26.98 17.46 5.24
N PHE A 30 25.96 16.74 4.77
CA PHE A 30 26.12 15.63 3.82
C PHE A 30 25.59 15.93 2.42
N ALA A 31 25.36 17.20 2.10
CA ALA A 31 24.99 17.64 0.77
C ALA A 31 26.00 17.11 -0.27
N PHE A 32 25.48 16.52 -1.35
CA PHE A 32 26.27 15.96 -2.45
C PHE A 32 27.24 14.83 -2.06
N GLN A 33 26.97 14.13 -0.96
CA GLN A 33 27.77 12.99 -0.50
C GLN A 33 26.94 11.71 -0.44
N SER A 34 27.64 10.57 -0.50
CA SER A 34 27.04 9.25 -0.22
C SER A 34 26.91 9.01 1.28
N MET A 35 25.89 8.25 1.67
CA MET A 35 25.60 7.88 3.06
C MET A 35 25.46 6.37 3.19
N THR A 36 25.99 5.81 4.27
CA THR A 36 25.74 4.42 4.71
C THR A 36 24.97 4.42 6.02
N THR A 37 24.37 3.28 6.37
CA THR A 37 23.65 3.12 7.64
C THR A 37 24.56 3.34 8.84
N GLU A 38 25.80 2.84 8.81
CA GLU A 38 26.78 2.97 9.89
C GLU A 38 27.21 4.42 10.08
N ARG A 39 27.39 5.16 8.97
CA ARG A 39 27.73 6.59 9.00
C ARG A 39 26.57 7.41 9.56
N PHE A 40 25.33 7.09 9.18
CA PHE A 40 24.14 7.73 9.74
C PHE A 40 24.00 7.43 11.24
N GLU A 41 24.18 6.18 11.65
CA GLU A 41 24.10 5.78 13.05
C GLU A 41 25.14 6.51 13.91
N ALA A 42 26.38 6.61 13.45
CA ALA A 42 27.44 7.35 14.13
C ALA A 42 27.06 8.84 14.29
N TYR A 43 26.60 9.47 13.20
CA TYR A 43 26.18 10.89 13.22
C TYR A 43 24.99 11.14 14.15
N MET A 44 23.98 10.28 14.12
CA MET A 44 22.83 10.33 15.02
C MET A 44 23.26 10.13 16.49
N THR A 45 24.16 9.18 16.73
CA THR A 45 24.68 8.91 18.08
C THR A 45 25.39 10.15 18.64
N GLU A 46 26.20 10.83 17.84
CA GLU A 46 26.93 12.02 18.26
C GLU A 46 26.02 13.25 18.41
N HIS A 47 25.21 13.55 17.39
CA HIS A 47 24.54 14.85 17.29
C HIS A 47 23.06 14.88 17.71
N LEU A 48 22.41 13.73 17.82
CA LEU A 48 21.02 13.64 18.27
C LEU A 48 20.91 13.02 19.67
N LEU A 49 21.70 11.97 19.92
CA LEU A 49 21.64 11.19 21.15
C LEU A 49 22.81 11.47 22.10
N HIS A 50 23.79 12.29 21.69
CA HIS A 50 24.93 12.73 22.50
C HIS A 50 25.68 11.58 23.22
N HIS A 51 25.88 10.46 22.52
CA HIS A 51 26.49 9.23 23.04
C HIS A 51 25.80 8.62 24.27
N ASP A 52 24.53 8.94 24.52
CA ASP A 52 23.76 8.36 25.61
C ASP A 52 23.39 6.89 25.30
N ALA A 53 24.22 5.97 25.80
CA ALA A 53 24.04 4.54 25.63
C ALA A 53 22.73 4.02 26.25
N GLN A 54 22.25 4.62 27.34
CA GLN A 54 20.99 4.22 27.97
C GLN A 54 19.81 4.59 27.08
N LYS A 55 19.81 5.82 26.54
CA LYS A 55 18.80 6.29 25.60
C LYS A 55 18.81 5.46 24.31
N MET A 56 19.97 5.16 23.74
CA MET A 56 20.07 4.30 22.55
C MET A 56 19.49 2.90 22.79
N LYS A 57 19.75 2.31 23.96
CA LYS A 57 19.19 1.01 24.35
C LYS A 57 17.68 1.10 24.53
N ALA A 58 17.18 2.13 25.22
CA ALA A 58 15.75 2.34 25.44
C ALA A 58 14.97 2.56 24.14
N LEU A 59 15.57 3.28 23.17
CA LEU A 59 14.98 3.52 21.85
C LEU A 59 15.16 2.34 20.88
N LYS A 60 15.86 1.27 21.30
CA LYS A 60 16.07 0.04 20.51
C LYS A 60 16.72 0.30 19.15
N ILE A 61 17.68 1.23 19.07
CA ILE A 61 18.30 1.68 17.80
C ILE A 61 18.80 0.50 16.95
N LYS A 62 19.48 -0.47 17.57
CA LYS A 62 19.99 -1.64 16.85
C LYS A 62 18.88 -2.56 16.30
N GLU A 63 17.76 -2.68 17.01
CA GLU A 63 16.60 -3.45 16.52
C GLU A 63 15.94 -2.77 15.31
N TRP A 64 15.85 -1.44 15.35
CA TRP A 64 15.36 -0.65 14.22
C TRP A 64 16.23 -0.81 12.96
N LEU A 65 17.55 -0.75 13.11
CA LEU A 65 18.46 -0.74 11.97
C LEU A 65 18.73 -2.15 11.38
N TYR A 66 18.79 -3.18 12.24
CA TYR A 66 19.38 -4.46 11.83
C TYR A 66 18.47 -5.69 11.99
N GLN A 67 17.39 -5.59 12.78
CA GLN A 67 16.49 -6.73 12.97
C GLN A 67 15.32 -6.72 11.97
N PRO A 68 14.77 -7.88 11.59
CA PRO A 68 13.54 -7.94 10.80
C PRO A 68 12.33 -7.46 11.63
N GLY A 69 11.23 -7.14 10.94
CA GLY A 69 9.98 -6.71 11.59
C GLY A 69 10.02 -5.28 12.14
N LEU A 70 8.94 -4.88 12.81
CA LEU A 70 8.83 -3.61 13.54
C LEU A 70 9.07 -3.86 15.04
N PRO A 71 9.90 -3.06 15.70
CA PRO A 71 10.03 -3.11 17.16
C PRO A 71 8.70 -2.80 17.87
N ASP A 72 8.55 -3.29 19.10
CA ASP A 72 7.37 -3.06 19.95
C ASP A 72 7.14 -1.58 20.32
N ASN A 73 8.18 -0.74 20.22
CA ASN A 73 8.12 0.70 20.42
C ASN A 73 7.81 1.48 19.13
N CYS A 74 7.34 0.82 18.07
CA CYS A 74 6.87 1.48 16.86
C CYS A 74 5.74 2.48 17.18
N PRO A 75 5.87 3.76 16.73
CA PRO A 75 4.81 4.74 16.89
C PRO A 75 3.48 4.25 16.32
N LYS A 76 2.41 4.44 17.09
CA LYS A 76 1.05 4.13 16.64
C LYS A 76 0.44 5.36 16.00
N VAL A 77 0.03 5.24 14.73
CA VAL A 77 -0.64 6.32 14.01
C VAL A 77 -2.14 6.22 14.24
N HIS A 78 -2.77 7.33 14.58
CA HIS A 78 -4.20 7.45 14.74
C HIS A 78 -4.74 8.52 13.79
N SER A 79 -5.93 8.31 13.23
CA SER A 79 -6.60 9.24 12.34
C SER A 79 -8.10 9.26 12.61
N THR A 80 -8.61 10.36 13.15
CA THR A 80 -10.04 10.55 13.41
C THR A 80 -10.88 10.44 12.14
N GLU A 81 -10.30 10.81 10.99
CA GLU A 81 -10.95 10.66 9.69
C GLU A 81 -11.07 9.20 9.26
N PHE A 82 -10.11 8.35 9.63
CA PHE A 82 -10.23 6.91 9.36
C PHE A 82 -11.19 6.23 10.32
N ASP A 83 -11.29 6.69 11.58
CA ASP A 83 -12.35 6.24 12.49
C ASP A 83 -13.75 6.53 11.90
N ARG A 84 -13.93 7.73 11.32
CA ARG A 84 -15.19 8.10 10.63
C ARG A 84 -15.49 7.17 9.45
N VAL A 85 -14.49 6.78 8.68
CA VAL A 85 -14.64 5.81 7.58
C VAL A 85 -15.00 4.42 8.10
N GLU A 86 -14.32 3.95 9.15
CA GLU A 86 -14.58 2.64 9.76
C GLU A 86 -16.00 2.55 10.32
N GLN A 87 -16.54 3.63 10.88
CA GLN A 87 -17.94 3.69 11.26
C GLN A 87 -18.88 3.44 10.07
N GLN A 88 -18.59 3.99 8.89
CA GLN A 88 -19.40 3.72 7.69
C GLN A 88 -19.23 2.29 7.19
N VAL A 89 -18.03 1.72 7.28
CA VAL A 89 -17.81 0.29 6.99
C VAL A 89 -18.71 -0.57 7.88
N GLN A 90 -18.72 -0.33 9.19
CA GLN A 90 -19.57 -1.10 10.12
C GLN A 90 -21.06 -0.90 9.83
N ARG A 91 -21.51 0.32 9.49
CA ARG A 91 -22.90 0.55 9.07
C ARG A 91 -23.27 -0.29 7.85
N PHE A 92 -22.41 -0.30 6.83
CA PHE A 92 -22.62 -1.13 5.63
C PHE A 92 -22.69 -2.63 5.97
N LEU A 93 -21.76 -3.13 6.78
CA LEU A 93 -21.74 -4.54 7.19
C LEU A 93 -22.98 -4.93 8.02
N ASN A 94 -23.58 -3.98 8.73
CA ASN A 94 -24.83 -4.15 9.47
C ASN A 94 -26.10 -3.98 8.59
N GLY A 95 -25.95 -3.94 7.27
CA GLY A 95 -27.07 -3.96 6.32
C GLY A 95 -27.60 -2.58 5.90
N ILE A 96 -26.93 -1.49 6.28
CA ILE A 96 -27.26 -0.17 5.73
C ILE A 96 -26.87 -0.13 4.25
N PRO A 97 -27.78 0.27 3.33
CA PRO A 97 -27.46 0.41 1.91
C PRO A 97 -26.31 1.40 1.67
N PRO A 98 -25.41 1.15 0.71
CA PRO A 98 -24.30 2.05 0.37
C PRO A 98 -24.73 3.50 0.12
N GLU A 99 -25.89 3.72 -0.50
CA GLU A 99 -26.43 5.04 -0.83
C GLU A 99 -26.78 5.88 0.43
N GLN A 100 -26.89 5.24 1.59
CA GLN A 100 -27.20 5.88 2.88
C GLN A 100 -25.97 6.06 3.79
N LEU A 101 -24.77 5.70 3.30
CA LEU A 101 -23.53 5.95 4.01
C LEU A 101 -23.15 7.43 3.92
N ASP A 102 -22.65 8.00 5.01
CA ASP A 102 -22.14 9.36 4.98
C ASP A 102 -20.71 9.38 4.45
N VAL A 103 -20.59 9.59 3.15
CA VAL A 103 -19.32 9.71 2.42
C VAL A 103 -18.96 11.16 2.09
N SER A 104 -19.64 12.12 2.71
CA SER A 104 -19.42 13.54 2.45
C SER A 104 -18.01 13.97 2.83
N GLY A 105 -17.31 14.62 1.89
CA GLY A 105 -15.93 15.10 2.07
C GLY A 105 -14.85 14.02 1.93
N TRP A 106 -15.20 12.80 1.52
CA TRP A 106 -14.22 11.74 1.34
C TRP A 106 -13.22 12.03 0.22
N THR A 107 -11.94 12.07 0.59
CA THR A 107 -10.80 12.08 -0.33
C THR A 107 -10.44 10.65 -0.77
N THR A 108 -9.51 10.52 -1.73
CA THR A 108 -8.96 9.23 -2.16
C THR A 108 -8.46 8.37 -0.99
N HIS A 109 -7.86 8.96 0.04
CA HIS A 109 -7.37 8.21 1.19
C HIS A 109 -8.50 7.56 1.99
N HIS A 110 -9.64 8.24 2.13
CA HIS A 110 -10.83 7.72 2.79
C HIS A 110 -11.41 6.53 2.01
N TRP A 111 -11.54 6.66 0.68
CA TRP A 111 -12.01 5.57 -0.18
C TRP A 111 -11.09 4.36 -0.15
N LEU A 112 -9.78 4.59 -0.18
CA LEU A 112 -8.81 3.50 -0.06
C LEU A 112 -8.88 2.81 1.30
N HIS A 113 -9.05 3.57 2.38
CA HIS A 113 -9.25 3.01 3.72
C HIS A 113 -10.54 2.19 3.77
N PHE A 114 -11.65 2.76 3.29
CA PHE A 114 -12.94 2.08 3.19
C PHE A 114 -12.82 0.73 2.50
N LEU A 115 -12.27 0.71 1.27
CA LEU A 115 -12.11 -0.51 0.49
C LEU A 115 -11.20 -1.55 1.17
N ARG A 116 -10.13 -1.10 1.83
CA ARG A 116 -9.19 -2.00 2.53
C ARG A 116 -9.75 -2.55 3.85
N SER A 117 -10.73 -1.86 4.44
CA SER A 117 -11.41 -2.28 5.66
C SER A 117 -12.62 -3.19 5.40
N LEU A 118 -12.97 -3.45 4.13
CA LEU A 118 -13.99 -4.43 3.78
C LEU A 118 -13.49 -5.87 4.07
N PRO A 119 -14.33 -6.74 4.63
CA PRO A 119 -13.94 -8.11 4.95
C PRO A 119 -13.90 -9.00 3.70
N GLU A 120 -13.12 -10.07 3.76
CA GLU A 120 -13.02 -11.10 2.70
C GLU A 120 -14.31 -11.95 2.55
N THR A 121 -15.32 -11.73 3.41
CA THR A 121 -16.58 -12.49 3.43
C THR A 121 -17.75 -11.82 2.71
N LEU A 122 -17.51 -10.70 2.02
CA LEU A 122 -18.55 -10.02 1.23
C LEU A 122 -19.17 -10.92 0.15
N THR A 123 -20.47 -10.76 -0.04
CA THR A 123 -21.23 -11.42 -1.11
C THR A 123 -21.14 -10.63 -2.42
N ASN A 124 -21.41 -11.29 -3.56
CA ASN A 124 -21.48 -10.62 -4.85
C ASN A 124 -22.59 -9.54 -4.90
N ASP A 125 -23.69 -9.73 -4.17
CA ASP A 125 -24.78 -8.74 -4.09
C ASP A 125 -24.32 -7.48 -3.34
N GLN A 126 -23.56 -7.65 -2.25
CA GLN A 126 -22.95 -6.52 -1.53
C GLN A 126 -21.94 -5.75 -2.40
N LEU A 127 -21.13 -6.47 -3.19
CA LEU A 127 -20.22 -5.84 -4.14
C LEU A 127 -20.96 -5.09 -5.24
N ALA A 128 -22.05 -5.68 -5.77
CA ALA A 128 -22.89 -5.01 -6.76
C ALA A 128 -23.54 -3.74 -6.18
N ALA A 129 -24.03 -3.78 -4.94
CA ALA A 129 -24.58 -2.60 -4.28
C ALA A 129 -23.53 -1.49 -4.13
N LEU A 130 -22.31 -1.83 -3.70
CA LEU A 130 -21.21 -0.87 -3.59
C LEU A 130 -20.83 -0.26 -4.95
N ASP A 131 -20.73 -1.09 -5.99
CA ASP A 131 -20.35 -0.63 -7.33
C ASP A 131 -21.44 0.24 -7.97
N ASN A 132 -22.71 -0.10 -7.74
CA ASN A 132 -23.83 0.70 -8.22
C ASN A 132 -23.89 2.07 -7.54
N ALA A 133 -23.62 2.13 -6.23
CA ALA A 133 -23.69 3.37 -5.48
C ALA A 133 -22.47 4.29 -5.67
N PHE A 134 -21.27 3.70 -5.80
CA PHE A 134 -20.01 4.46 -5.79
C PHE A 134 -19.20 4.37 -7.09
N HIS A 135 -19.66 3.58 -8.07
CA HIS A 135 -19.06 3.46 -9.40
C HIS A 135 -17.56 3.10 -9.38
N PHE A 136 -17.17 2.18 -8.50
CA PHE A 136 -15.76 1.82 -8.32
C PHE A 136 -15.15 1.20 -9.59
N THR A 137 -15.91 0.40 -10.32
CA THR A 137 -15.49 -0.18 -11.61
C THR A 137 -15.23 0.91 -12.65
N GLN A 138 -15.94 2.04 -12.61
CA GLN A 138 -15.75 3.16 -13.54
C GLN A 138 -14.84 4.26 -12.96
N SER A 139 -14.21 4.04 -11.80
CA SER A 139 -13.36 5.04 -11.15
C SER A 139 -12.20 5.49 -12.07
N GLY A 140 -12.10 6.81 -12.27
CA GLY A 140 -10.95 7.42 -12.95
C GLY A 140 -9.68 7.48 -12.10
N ASN A 141 -9.77 7.20 -10.79
CA ASN A 141 -8.62 7.16 -9.90
C ASN A 141 -8.02 5.75 -9.89
N SER A 142 -6.81 5.58 -10.43
CA SER A 142 -6.15 4.28 -10.56
C SER A 142 -5.85 3.58 -9.23
N GLU A 143 -5.67 4.32 -8.12
CA GLU A 143 -5.44 3.70 -6.81
C GLU A 143 -6.73 3.07 -6.27
N ILE A 144 -7.86 3.79 -6.37
CA ILE A 144 -9.18 3.28 -6.00
C ILE A 144 -9.54 2.10 -6.90
N LEU A 145 -9.43 2.29 -8.22
CA LEU A 145 -9.76 1.27 -9.20
C LEU A 145 -8.91 0.01 -8.99
N SER A 146 -7.59 0.13 -8.84
CA SER A 146 -6.75 -1.05 -8.61
C SER A 146 -7.08 -1.77 -7.30
N THR A 147 -7.49 -1.05 -6.25
CA THR A 147 -7.89 -1.65 -4.97
C THR A 147 -9.22 -2.41 -5.14
N TRP A 148 -10.20 -1.76 -5.76
CA TRP A 148 -11.50 -2.36 -6.09
C TRP A 148 -11.39 -3.61 -6.97
N LEU A 149 -10.62 -3.53 -8.07
CA LEU A 149 -10.41 -4.66 -8.97
C LEU A 149 -9.74 -5.84 -8.24
N GLY A 150 -8.88 -5.58 -7.27
CA GLY A 150 -8.32 -6.61 -6.40
C GLY A 150 -9.41 -7.36 -5.63
N ILE A 151 -10.31 -6.61 -4.97
CA ILE A 151 -11.46 -7.17 -4.25
C ILE A 151 -12.36 -7.95 -5.22
N ALA A 152 -12.67 -7.38 -6.38
CA ALA A 152 -13.50 -8.05 -7.38
C ALA A 152 -12.91 -9.39 -7.85
N ILE A 153 -11.57 -9.50 -7.96
CA ILE A 153 -10.90 -10.77 -8.30
C ILE A 153 -11.03 -11.77 -7.15
N ASP A 154 -10.77 -11.35 -5.91
CA ASP A 154 -10.85 -12.24 -4.74
C ASP A 154 -12.24 -12.85 -4.57
N HIS A 155 -13.28 -12.06 -4.82
CA HIS A 155 -14.69 -12.48 -4.72
C HIS A 155 -15.28 -13.04 -6.02
N GLN A 156 -14.48 -13.11 -7.08
CA GLN A 156 -14.90 -13.51 -8.43
C GLN A 156 -16.09 -12.70 -8.98
N TYR A 157 -16.18 -11.42 -8.63
CA TYR A 157 -17.21 -10.48 -9.10
C TYR A 157 -17.03 -10.18 -10.60
N LYS A 158 -17.65 -11.02 -11.44
CA LYS A 158 -17.42 -11.02 -12.90
C LYS A 158 -17.84 -9.75 -13.62
N ALA A 159 -18.76 -8.96 -13.05
CA ALA A 159 -19.18 -7.70 -13.65
C ALA A 159 -18.01 -6.71 -13.81
N ALA A 160 -16.99 -6.76 -12.94
CA ALA A 160 -15.79 -5.93 -13.03
C ALA A 160 -14.69 -6.49 -13.95
N TYR A 161 -14.79 -7.73 -14.44
CA TYR A 161 -13.72 -8.38 -15.20
C TYR A 161 -13.39 -7.70 -16.54
N PRO A 162 -14.36 -7.13 -17.30
CA PRO A 162 -14.03 -6.30 -18.46
C PRO A 162 -13.10 -5.14 -18.10
N GLN A 163 -13.33 -4.52 -16.94
CA GLN A 163 -12.48 -3.45 -16.43
C GLN A 163 -11.13 -3.96 -15.93
N VAL A 164 -11.06 -5.15 -15.32
CA VAL A 164 -9.78 -5.81 -15.00
C VAL A 164 -8.91 -5.92 -16.26
N LYS A 165 -9.48 -6.40 -17.36
CA LYS A 165 -8.77 -6.50 -18.64
C LYS A 165 -8.30 -5.12 -19.12
N ALA A 166 -9.22 -4.15 -19.21
CA ALA A 166 -8.89 -2.80 -19.70
C ALA A 166 -7.81 -2.10 -18.85
N PHE A 167 -7.88 -2.25 -17.53
CA PHE A 167 -6.92 -1.66 -16.61
C PHE A 167 -5.52 -2.28 -16.76
N LEU A 168 -5.44 -3.61 -16.93
CA LEU A 168 -4.17 -4.30 -17.12
C LEU A 168 -3.57 -4.02 -18.51
N THR A 169 -4.36 -3.87 -19.57
CA THR A 169 -3.82 -3.57 -20.92
C THR A 169 -3.44 -2.11 -21.12
N SER A 170 -4.01 -1.17 -20.35
CA SER A 170 -3.80 0.28 -20.54
C SER A 170 -2.53 0.87 -19.91
N GLN A 171 -1.88 0.19 -18.96
CA GLN A 171 -0.72 0.74 -18.24
C GLN A 171 0.27 -0.33 -17.77
N GLY A 172 1.55 0.05 -17.68
CA GLY A 172 2.67 -0.87 -17.34
C GLY A 172 3.14 -0.82 -15.88
N ARG A 173 2.48 -0.07 -14.99
CA ARG A 173 3.01 0.23 -13.64
C ARG A 173 2.94 -1.01 -12.75
N ARG A 174 4.10 -1.61 -12.48
CA ARG A 174 4.27 -2.82 -11.67
C ARG A 174 3.53 -2.80 -10.32
N LYS A 175 3.41 -1.62 -9.67
CA LYS A 175 2.64 -1.41 -8.43
C LYS A 175 1.21 -1.95 -8.54
N PHE A 176 0.57 -1.76 -9.68
CA PHE A 176 -0.81 -2.18 -9.95
C PHE A 176 -0.87 -3.57 -10.58
N LEU A 177 0.03 -3.84 -11.54
CA LEU A 177 0.03 -5.11 -12.27
C LEU A 177 0.29 -6.31 -11.36
N ARG A 178 1.35 -6.24 -10.54
CA ARG A 178 1.81 -7.36 -9.72
C ARG A 178 0.70 -7.91 -8.82
N PRO A 179 0.03 -7.12 -7.96
CA PRO A 179 -0.98 -7.66 -7.06
C PRO A 179 -2.19 -8.26 -7.81
N LEU A 180 -2.65 -7.63 -8.90
CA LEU A 180 -3.79 -8.13 -9.67
C LEU A 180 -3.47 -9.45 -10.38
N TYR A 181 -2.30 -9.56 -11.02
CA TYR A 181 -1.87 -10.82 -11.63
C TYR A 181 -1.64 -11.91 -10.57
N GLN A 182 -1.11 -11.57 -9.39
CA GLN A 182 -0.95 -12.53 -8.30
C GLN A 182 -2.29 -13.09 -7.83
N LYS A 183 -3.30 -12.22 -7.63
CA LYS A 183 -4.66 -12.63 -7.25
C LYS A 183 -5.31 -13.51 -8.31
N LEU A 184 -5.26 -13.10 -9.58
CA LEU A 184 -5.80 -13.90 -10.69
C LEU A 184 -5.14 -15.29 -10.76
N ALA A 185 -3.83 -15.38 -10.53
CA ALA A 185 -3.09 -16.63 -10.62
C ALA A 185 -3.39 -17.64 -9.49
N GLN A 186 -4.17 -17.27 -8.47
CA GLN A 186 -4.54 -18.15 -7.36
C GLN A 186 -5.56 -19.24 -7.74
N THR A 187 -6.31 -19.05 -8.84
CA THR A 187 -7.29 -20.02 -9.35
C THR A 187 -6.93 -20.45 -10.78
N PRO A 188 -7.28 -21.68 -11.21
CA PRO A 188 -7.05 -22.12 -12.59
C PRO A 188 -7.72 -21.20 -13.62
N GLU A 189 -8.99 -20.83 -13.40
CA GLU A 189 -9.77 -19.98 -14.29
C GLU A 189 -9.23 -18.55 -14.32
N GLY A 190 -8.90 -17.99 -13.15
CA GLY A 190 -8.29 -16.67 -13.04
C GLY A 190 -6.92 -16.63 -13.73
N LYS A 191 -6.11 -17.69 -13.60
CA LYS A 191 -4.80 -17.80 -14.26
C LYS A 191 -4.95 -17.87 -15.77
N GLN A 192 -5.94 -18.60 -16.27
CA GLN A 192 -6.22 -18.64 -17.72
C GLN A 192 -6.59 -17.25 -18.24
N PHE A 193 -7.51 -16.55 -17.55
CA PHE A 193 -7.90 -15.18 -17.91
C PHE A 193 -6.71 -14.22 -17.87
N ALA A 194 -5.86 -14.34 -16.84
CA ALA A 194 -4.62 -13.56 -16.73
C ALA A 194 -3.67 -13.80 -17.91
N LEU A 195 -3.49 -15.05 -18.35
CA LEU A 195 -2.65 -15.39 -19.50
C LEU A 195 -3.20 -14.81 -20.81
N GLU A 196 -4.52 -14.77 -20.98
CA GLU A 196 -5.17 -14.15 -22.14
C GLU A 196 -4.92 -12.65 -22.19
N ILE A 197 -5.13 -11.94 -21.07
CA ILE A 197 -4.81 -10.50 -20.95
C ILE A 197 -3.33 -10.27 -21.19
N TYR A 198 -2.48 -11.09 -20.57
CA TYR A 198 -1.03 -10.89 -20.61
C TYR A 198 -0.45 -11.09 -22.01
N ARG A 199 -1.01 -11.97 -22.86
CA ARG A 199 -0.62 -12.08 -24.28
C ARG A 199 -0.72 -10.74 -25.01
N GLU A 200 -1.78 -9.99 -24.74
CA GLU A 200 -2.05 -8.69 -25.35
C GLU A 200 -1.19 -7.59 -24.71
N ALA A 201 -1.10 -7.57 -23.38
CA ALA A 201 -0.43 -6.50 -22.64
C ALA A 201 1.10 -6.62 -22.60
N ARG A 202 1.66 -7.84 -22.62
CA ARG A 202 3.09 -8.12 -22.41
C ARG A 202 4.00 -7.32 -23.34
N PRO A 203 3.77 -7.20 -24.67
CA PRO A 203 4.64 -6.44 -25.56
C PRO A 203 4.80 -4.96 -25.17
N MET A 204 3.79 -4.39 -24.51
CA MET A 204 3.78 -2.98 -24.09
C MET A 204 4.41 -2.77 -22.70
N TYR A 205 4.62 -3.83 -21.92
CA TYR A 205 5.21 -3.71 -20.59
C TYR A 205 6.73 -3.54 -20.64
N HIS A 206 7.23 -2.66 -19.77
CA HIS A 206 8.66 -2.57 -19.48
C HIS A 206 9.23 -3.92 -19.01
N ALA A 207 10.51 -4.21 -19.31
CA ALA A 207 11.18 -5.48 -18.99
C ALA A 207 11.04 -5.89 -17.51
N ILE A 208 11.15 -4.94 -16.58
CA ILE A 208 11.00 -5.22 -15.13
C ILE A 208 9.58 -5.73 -14.80
N SER A 209 8.55 -5.16 -15.42
CA SER A 209 7.17 -5.62 -15.26
C SER A 209 7.01 -7.00 -15.90
N ARG A 210 7.50 -7.20 -17.13
CA ARG A 210 7.47 -8.51 -17.81
C ARG A 210 8.10 -9.62 -16.98
N ASN A 211 9.32 -9.45 -16.50
CA ASN A 211 10.02 -10.46 -15.69
C ASN A 211 9.23 -10.84 -14.43
N THR A 212 8.55 -9.86 -13.82
CA THR A 212 7.72 -10.14 -12.63
C THR A 212 6.47 -10.93 -13.00
N ILE A 213 5.76 -10.54 -14.07
CA ILE A 213 4.51 -11.20 -14.46
C ILE A 213 4.79 -12.56 -15.12
N ASP A 214 5.89 -12.70 -15.86
CA ASP A 214 6.38 -13.97 -16.40
C ASP A 214 6.56 -14.99 -15.27
N ALA A 215 7.20 -14.59 -14.16
CA ALA A 215 7.37 -15.45 -12.98
C ALA A 215 6.04 -15.81 -12.29
N ILE A 216 5.10 -14.86 -12.18
CA ILE A 216 3.77 -15.11 -11.59
C ILE A 216 2.96 -16.10 -12.42
N LEU A 217 2.94 -15.92 -13.75
CA LEU A 217 2.10 -16.72 -14.65
C LEU A 217 2.79 -18.01 -15.11
N GLY A 218 4.09 -18.15 -14.88
CA GLY A 218 4.89 -19.24 -15.45
C GLY A 218 4.99 -19.11 -16.97
N TRP A 219 5.09 -17.88 -17.48
CA TRP A 219 5.16 -17.61 -18.91
C TRP A 219 6.45 -18.20 -19.49
N LYS A 220 6.30 -19.04 -20.52
CA LYS A 220 7.40 -19.52 -21.33
C LYS A 220 7.24 -18.89 -22.71
N GLU A 221 8.25 -18.16 -23.18
CA GLU A 221 8.26 -17.73 -24.57
C GLU A 221 8.19 -18.99 -25.45
N LYS A 222 7.21 -19.03 -26.35
CA LYS A 222 7.22 -20.03 -27.41
C LYS A 222 8.48 -19.74 -28.23
N GLN A 223 9.41 -20.70 -28.26
CA GLN A 223 10.50 -20.73 -29.23
C GLN A 223 9.94 -20.70 -30.65
#